data_AF-A0A4Q2DML6-F1
#
_entry.id   AF-A0A4Q2DML6-F1
#
_cell.length_a   1.000
_cell.length_b   1.000
_cell.length_c   1.000
_cell.angle_alpha   90.00
_cell.angle_beta   90.00
_cell.angle_gamma   90.00
#
_symmetry.space_group_name_H-M   'P 1'
#
loop_
_entity.id
_entity.type
_entity.pdbx_description
1 polymer ?
#
loop_
_entity_poly.entity_id
_entity_poly.type
_entity_poly.pdbx_seq_one_letter_code
_entity_poly.pdbx_strand_id
1 'polypeptide(L)'
;MDLRCHSAVPLLTQSPVTLPELESFRFKAHYDSLFLNSLFDILTLPALSRLEVSGSFVDTLANSMCRQVLGLIQRSKCSLQHFDFAAAIDSTQETLWTILRLSPNLRDLSLRYLRSNELRRFVLKSASPNDPSNLVPNLKKITVHQVAERGGGFGPVDAVALAEVVVSRTEQVYGPEKGQSFFEPLTEVDLINYDVRNLEIQWKQTISNLAGNSEILNEGATASSNVEDGLDDIVTKMEDVLAKRFTPYPFVTHEIHTRLFADTNLHCELDQEMRTMENLDLDEYQDVAILGRRSIPHLLCRVSQLPPNTIPGDDVLEFRSRAKKLLDKWKPFIMRDILRDSLASPYIWRYGRNRTRLLCRHSFDESADEVNDRNLKQCGTSRISWENTCGPYNVIAVSSAEPYGEPLIGIGEFDGSTTVQWKAIIPAGAIAQISFADSSNNGAWSRS
;
A
#
# COMPACT_ATOMS: atom_id res chain seq x y z
N MET A 1 13.06 23.15 2.61
CA MET A 1 14.32 23.55 1.95
C MET A 1 14.90 22.32 1.25
N ASP A 2 15.15 22.39 -0.05
CA ASP A 2 15.78 21.31 -0.84
C ASP A 2 17.24 21.71 -1.12
N LEU A 3 18.19 21.06 -0.44
CA LEU A 3 19.61 21.27 -0.66
C LEU A 3 20.19 20.16 -1.51
N ARG A 4 20.65 20.53 -2.71
CA ARG A 4 21.35 19.65 -3.64
C ARG A 4 22.80 20.06 -3.76
N CYS A 5 23.70 19.23 -3.27
CA CYS A 5 25.14 19.49 -3.35
C CYS A 5 25.71 18.77 -4.57
N HIS A 6 26.00 19.53 -5.64
CA HIS A 6 26.56 18.99 -6.89
C HIS A 6 28.09 19.15 -7.01
N SER A 7 28.71 20.06 -6.25
CA SER A 7 30.18 20.24 -6.10
C SER A 7 30.47 21.34 -5.07
N ALA A 8 31.74 21.46 -4.64
CA ALA A 8 32.33 22.48 -3.74
C ALA A 8 31.31 23.45 -3.10
N VAL A 9 30.88 23.13 -1.88
CA VAL A 9 29.96 23.98 -1.10
C VAL A 9 30.67 25.32 -0.85
N PRO A 10 30.03 26.47 -1.10
CA PRO A 10 30.58 27.75 -0.66
C PRO A 10 30.85 27.66 0.84
N LEU A 11 32.03 28.09 1.28
CA LEU A 11 32.43 28.11 2.69
C LEU A 11 31.36 28.86 3.49
N LEU A 12 30.40 28.13 4.03
CA LEU A 12 29.44 28.69 4.96
C LEU A 12 30.26 29.14 6.16
N THR A 13 30.07 30.41 6.53
CA THR A 13 30.72 31.03 7.68
C THR A 13 30.53 30.13 8.90
N GLN A 14 31.56 29.97 9.73
CA GLN A 14 31.59 29.09 10.92
C GLN A 14 30.54 29.43 12.01
N SER A 15 29.64 30.38 11.74
CA SER A 15 28.61 30.81 12.67
C SER A 15 27.43 29.83 12.65
N PRO A 16 26.89 29.45 13.83
CA PRO A 16 25.66 28.66 13.91
C PRO A 16 24.51 29.36 13.19
N VAL A 17 23.74 28.60 12.41
CA VAL A 17 22.57 29.07 11.66
C VAL A 17 21.32 28.43 12.24
N THR A 18 20.40 29.25 12.74
CA THR A 18 19.10 28.78 13.24
C THR A 18 18.01 29.15 12.26
N LEU A 19 17.21 28.15 11.84
CA LEU A 19 16.05 28.34 10.97
C LEU A 19 14.79 27.86 11.74
N PRO A 20 14.13 28.74 12.52
CA PRO A 20 13.10 28.35 13.48
C PRO A 20 11.87 27.74 12.84
N GLU A 21 11.46 28.22 11.65
CA GLU A 21 10.23 27.83 10.96
C GLU A 21 10.45 26.71 9.91
N LEU A 22 11.66 26.15 9.81
CA LEU A 22 11.95 25.17 8.77
C LEU A 22 11.46 23.77 9.16
N GLU A 23 10.28 23.39 8.66
CA GLU A 23 9.66 22.09 8.96
C GLU A 23 10.21 20.92 8.13
N SER A 24 10.68 21.18 6.91
CA SER A 24 11.16 20.15 5.99
C SER A 24 12.56 20.45 5.46
N PHE A 25 13.45 19.48 5.65
CA PHE A 25 14.82 19.52 5.17
C PHE A 25 15.11 18.28 4.32
N ARG A 26 15.32 18.50 3.02
CA ARG A 26 15.77 17.47 2.08
C ARG A 26 17.22 17.72 1.74
N PHE A 27 18.00 16.66 1.83
CA PHE A 27 19.41 16.66 1.59
C PHE A 27 19.78 15.56 0.60
N LYS A 28 20.46 15.95 -0.48
CA LYS A 28 20.95 15.01 -1.49
C LYS A 28 22.46 15.15 -1.68
N ALA A 29 23.19 14.09 -1.33
CA ALA A 29 24.63 14.00 -1.43
C ALA A 29 25.09 13.11 -2.61
N HIS A 30 26.21 13.49 -3.22
CA HIS A 30 26.92 12.68 -4.22
C HIS A 30 28.26 12.18 -3.61
N TYR A 31 28.89 11.17 -4.22
CA TYR A 31 29.97 10.35 -3.65
C TYR A 31 31.15 11.09 -2.98
N ASP A 32 31.42 12.37 -3.31
CA ASP A 32 32.68 13.06 -2.96
C ASP A 32 32.58 14.11 -1.84
N SER A 33 31.45 14.19 -1.16
CA SER A 33 31.12 15.37 -0.36
C SER A 33 31.41 15.21 1.14
N LEU A 34 32.68 14.95 1.50
CA LEU A 34 33.18 14.93 2.89
C LEU A 34 32.96 16.25 3.64
N PHE A 35 32.91 17.36 2.90
CA PHE A 35 32.62 18.71 3.44
C PHE A 35 31.19 18.88 3.99
N LEU A 36 30.33 17.87 3.84
CA LEU A 36 28.94 17.95 4.28
C LEU A 36 28.74 17.72 5.77
N ASN A 37 29.71 17.12 6.46
CA ASN A 37 29.63 16.95 7.91
C ASN A 37 29.50 18.30 8.63
N SER A 38 30.22 19.33 8.17
CA SER A 38 30.20 20.64 8.83
C SER A 38 28.88 21.40 8.68
N LEU A 39 28.08 21.12 7.64
CA LEU A 39 26.78 21.75 7.48
C LEU A 39 25.83 21.33 8.60
N PHE A 40 25.76 20.02 8.86
CA PHE A 40 24.94 19.52 9.94
C PHE A 40 25.41 20.07 11.28
N ASP A 41 26.72 20.26 11.51
CA ASP A 41 27.24 20.81 12.77
C ASP A 41 26.79 22.25 13.09
N ILE A 42 26.57 23.09 12.08
CA ILE A 42 26.19 24.50 12.28
C ILE A 42 24.68 24.77 12.29
N LEU A 43 23.87 23.82 11.83
CA LEU A 43 22.42 24.01 11.70
C LEU A 43 21.66 23.71 13.02
N THR A 44 20.67 24.56 13.32
CA THR A 44 19.67 24.32 14.37
C THR A 44 18.28 24.55 13.76
N LEU A 45 17.46 23.49 13.74
CA LEU A 45 16.16 23.45 13.05
C LEU A 45 15.02 23.02 14.01
N PRO A 46 14.58 23.88 14.95
CA PRO A 46 13.63 23.50 16.00
C PRO A 46 12.28 22.96 15.51
N ALA A 47 11.73 23.50 14.41
CA ALA A 47 10.46 23.05 13.84
C ALA A 47 10.59 21.83 12.89
N LEU A 48 11.79 21.25 12.74
CA LEU A 48 12.01 20.17 11.78
C LEU A 48 11.16 18.94 12.11
N SER A 49 10.22 18.62 11.22
CA SER A 49 9.34 17.46 11.31
C SER A 49 9.63 16.43 10.21
N ARG A 50 10.19 16.86 9.07
CA ARG A 50 10.52 16.01 7.93
C ARG A 50 11.99 16.12 7.56
N LEU A 51 12.71 15.02 7.65
CA LEU A 51 14.11 14.91 7.26
C LEU A 51 14.29 13.83 6.20
N GLU A 52 14.81 14.21 5.03
CA GLU A 52 15.14 13.27 3.96
C GLU A 52 16.63 13.39 3.63
N VAL A 53 17.40 12.33 3.87
CA VAL A 53 18.83 12.26 3.59
C VAL A 53 19.05 11.18 2.55
N SER A 54 19.34 11.61 1.33
CA SER A 54 19.55 10.72 0.20
C SER A 54 20.93 10.90 -0.40
N GLY A 55 21.47 9.84 -0.98
CA GLY A 55 22.76 9.90 -1.65
C GLY A 55 23.28 8.54 -2.00
N SER A 56 24.53 8.53 -2.48
CA SER A 56 25.30 7.31 -2.59
C SER A 56 26.39 7.32 -1.55
N PHE A 57 26.14 6.61 -0.45
CA PHE A 57 27.03 6.53 0.69
C PHE A 57 27.69 5.15 0.68
N VAL A 58 29.01 5.13 0.82
CA VAL A 58 29.74 3.94 1.27
C VAL A 58 29.47 3.78 2.78
N ASP A 59 29.52 2.56 3.31
CA ASP A 59 29.16 2.24 4.71
C ASP A 59 29.81 3.16 5.76
N THR A 60 31.07 3.55 5.56
CA THR A 60 31.79 4.46 6.47
C THR A 60 31.17 5.88 6.47
N LEU A 61 30.70 6.36 5.32
CA LEU A 61 30.03 7.65 5.19
C LEU A 61 28.62 7.61 5.73
N ALA A 62 27.90 6.48 5.59
CA ALA A 62 26.56 6.31 6.16
C ALA A 62 26.60 6.50 7.69
N ASN A 63 27.57 5.87 8.35
CA ASN A 63 27.78 6.01 9.79
C ASN A 63 28.11 7.45 10.22
N SER A 64 29.00 8.13 9.47
CA SER A 64 29.30 9.54 9.71
C SER A 64 28.04 10.40 9.58
N MET A 65 27.25 10.17 8.53
CA MET A 65 26.01 10.92 8.27
C MET A 65 24.96 10.66 9.36
N CYS A 66 24.80 9.43 9.84
CA CYS A 66 23.94 9.13 10.98
C CYS A 66 24.35 9.94 12.22
N ARG A 67 25.65 10.07 12.51
CA ARG A 67 26.12 10.87 13.66
C ARG A 67 25.80 12.35 13.50
N GLN A 68 25.92 12.85 12.27
CA GLN A 68 25.60 14.23 11.93
C GLN A 68 24.09 14.52 12.06
N VAL A 69 23.25 13.62 11.57
CA VAL A 69 21.80 13.67 11.76
C VAL A 69 21.44 13.62 13.25
N LEU A 70 22.08 12.73 14.03
CA LEU A 70 21.86 12.66 15.47
C LEU A 70 22.23 13.98 16.16
N GLY A 71 23.39 14.57 15.82
CA GLY A 71 23.82 15.86 16.34
C GLY A 71 22.83 16.98 16.01
N LEU A 72 22.32 17.00 14.78
CA LEU A 72 21.28 17.93 14.35
C LEU A 72 20.00 17.80 15.17
N ILE A 73 19.48 16.58 15.36
CA ILE A 73 18.26 16.33 16.13
C ILE A 73 18.46 16.74 17.60
N GLN A 74 19.58 16.38 18.21
CA GLN A 74 19.89 16.72 19.60
C GLN A 74 20.01 18.23 19.82
N ARG A 75 20.72 18.94 18.93
CA ARG A 75 20.84 20.41 19.03
C ARG A 75 19.52 21.12 18.75
N SER A 76 18.78 20.65 17.76
CA SER A 76 17.50 21.24 17.37
C SER A 76 16.36 20.93 18.34
N LYS A 77 16.51 19.87 19.15
CA LYS A 77 15.46 19.32 20.03
C LYS A 77 14.15 19.06 19.28
N CYS A 78 14.26 18.71 18.00
CA CYS A 78 13.12 18.42 17.14
C CYS A 78 12.69 16.96 17.29
N SER A 79 11.43 16.67 17.00
CA SER A 79 10.87 15.30 16.96
C SER A 79 10.34 15.06 15.56
N LEU A 80 10.99 14.14 14.83
CA LEU A 80 10.64 13.89 13.43
C LEU A 80 9.31 13.13 13.34
N GLN A 81 8.51 13.50 12.34
CA GLN A 81 7.32 12.77 11.88
C GLN A 81 7.62 11.94 10.63
N HIS A 82 8.56 12.41 9.79
CA HIS A 82 9.00 11.72 8.58
C HIS A 82 10.53 11.66 8.53
N PHE A 83 11.06 10.46 8.34
CA PHE A 83 12.49 10.23 8.22
C PHE A 83 12.80 9.27 7.07
N ASP A 84 13.48 9.79 6.04
CA ASP A 84 14.00 8.99 4.92
C ASP A 84 15.53 9.01 4.96
N PHE A 85 16.13 7.84 5.08
CA PHE A 85 17.57 7.66 5.11
C PHE A 85 18.01 6.67 4.03
N ALA A 86 18.44 7.22 2.90
CA ALA A 86 18.85 6.45 1.74
C ALA A 86 20.33 6.03 1.82
N ALA A 87 20.75 5.44 2.94
CA ALA A 87 22.04 4.76 3.09
C ALA A 87 21.83 3.36 3.68
N ALA A 88 22.68 2.40 3.30
CA ALA A 88 22.58 1.05 3.84
C ALA A 88 22.81 1.07 5.35
N ILE A 89 21.95 0.38 6.08
CA ILE A 89 22.01 0.27 7.53
C ILE A 89 22.57 -1.09 7.90
N ASP A 90 23.56 -1.09 8.78
CA ASP A 90 24.06 -2.29 9.43
C ASP A 90 23.66 -2.33 10.92
N SER A 91 23.77 -3.52 11.52
CA SER A 91 23.48 -3.74 12.94
C SER A 91 24.37 -2.94 13.90
N THR A 92 25.52 -2.43 13.42
CA THR A 92 26.47 -1.66 14.22
C THR A 92 26.07 -0.19 14.35
N GLN A 93 25.09 0.27 13.57
CA GLN A 93 24.63 1.67 13.58
C GLN A 93 23.70 1.98 14.78
N GLU A 94 24.20 1.86 16.01
CA GLU A 94 23.49 2.29 17.23
C GLU A 94 23.04 3.75 17.19
N THR A 95 23.73 4.58 16.39
CA THR A 95 23.35 5.97 16.12
C THR A 95 21.98 6.10 15.47
N LEU A 96 21.63 5.25 14.49
CA LEU A 96 20.31 5.25 13.87
C LEU A 96 19.22 4.95 14.89
N TRP A 97 19.43 3.92 15.70
CA TRP A 97 18.46 3.51 16.72
C TRP A 97 18.24 4.62 17.76
N THR A 98 19.30 5.38 18.10
CA THR A 98 19.17 6.58 18.93
C THR A 98 18.37 7.69 18.23
N ILE A 99 18.56 7.93 16.93
CA ILE A 99 17.73 8.88 16.16
C ILE A 99 16.25 8.51 16.26
N LEU A 100 15.92 7.24 16.07
CA LEU A 100 14.55 6.74 16.14
C LEU A 100 13.95 6.87 17.55
N ARG A 101 14.75 6.63 18.61
CA ARG A 101 14.31 6.86 20.01
C ARG A 101 14.06 8.33 20.33
N LEU A 102 14.80 9.25 19.73
CA LEU A 102 14.60 10.70 19.90
C LEU A 102 13.39 11.22 19.11
N SER A 103 12.79 10.40 18.24
CA SER A 103 11.66 10.77 17.38
C SER A 103 10.43 9.88 17.66
N PRO A 104 9.83 9.93 18.86
CA PRO A 104 8.68 9.08 19.21
C PRO A 104 7.42 9.36 18.37
N ASN A 105 7.34 10.53 17.74
CA ASN A 105 6.23 10.94 16.87
C ASN A 105 6.43 10.53 15.40
N LEU A 106 7.43 9.69 15.11
CA LEU A 106 7.72 9.26 13.75
C LEU A 106 6.58 8.39 13.21
N ARG A 107 5.98 8.83 12.11
CA ARG A 107 4.88 8.17 11.39
C ARG A 107 5.35 7.48 10.13
N ASP A 108 6.29 8.11 9.42
CA ASP A 108 6.84 7.60 8.16
C ASP A 108 8.34 7.35 8.31
N LEU A 109 8.76 6.12 8.02
CA LEU A 109 10.15 5.72 8.04
C LEU A 109 10.54 5.07 6.72
N SER A 110 11.54 5.62 6.03
CA SER A 110 12.10 5.05 4.81
C SER A 110 13.58 4.73 5.02
N LEU A 111 13.95 3.47 4.85
CA LEU A 111 15.29 2.96 5.11
C LEU A 111 15.77 2.10 3.93
N ARG A 112 17.06 2.20 3.60
CA ARG A 112 17.69 1.26 2.67
C ARG A 112 18.16 0.04 3.42
N TYR A 113 17.63 -1.11 3.01
CA TYR A 113 18.01 -2.44 3.46
C TYR A 113 17.90 -2.66 4.99
N LEU A 114 17.04 -3.59 5.38
CA LEU A 114 16.91 -4.02 6.77
C LEU A 114 17.06 -5.54 6.81
N ARG A 115 17.99 -6.07 7.62
CA ARG A 115 18.05 -7.51 7.88
C ARG A 115 17.02 -7.88 8.95
N SER A 116 16.89 -9.18 9.16
CA SER A 116 15.95 -9.77 10.12
C SER A 116 16.05 -9.14 11.51
N ASN A 117 17.26 -8.95 12.03
CA ASN A 117 17.48 -8.44 13.38
C ASN A 117 17.10 -6.96 13.50
N GLU A 118 17.37 -6.16 12.47
CA GLU A 118 17.00 -4.76 12.40
C GLU A 118 15.49 -4.59 12.25
N LEU A 119 14.83 -5.40 11.42
CA LEU A 119 13.37 -5.46 11.33
C LEU A 119 12.73 -5.80 12.69
N ARG A 120 13.25 -6.82 13.38
CA ARG A 120 12.75 -7.24 14.70
C ARG A 120 12.86 -6.16 15.78
N ARG A 121 13.67 -5.10 15.59
CA ARG A 121 13.70 -3.94 16.51
C ARG A 121 12.41 -3.11 16.45
N PHE A 122 11.62 -3.23 15.38
CA PHE A 122 10.33 -2.54 15.24
C PHE A 122 9.15 -3.32 15.85
N VAL A 123 9.37 -4.55 16.32
CA VAL A 123 8.36 -5.35 17.03
C VAL A 123 8.06 -4.71 18.37
N LEU A 124 6.77 -4.47 18.65
CA LEU A 124 6.32 -3.92 19.93
C LEU A 124 6.43 -4.98 21.02
N LYS A 125 7.25 -4.73 22.04
CA LYS A 125 7.53 -5.69 23.14
C LYS A 125 6.60 -5.52 24.33
N SER A 126 5.96 -4.36 24.43
CA SER A 126 5.13 -3.97 25.56
C SER A 126 3.94 -3.18 25.08
N ALA A 127 2.80 -3.34 25.75
CA ALA A 127 1.60 -2.56 25.47
C ALA A 127 1.72 -1.08 25.88
N SER A 128 2.77 -0.71 26.63
CA SER A 128 3.00 0.67 27.07
C SER A 128 3.72 1.48 25.98
N PRO A 129 3.17 2.63 25.54
CA PRO A 129 3.84 3.49 24.56
C PRO A 129 5.11 4.15 25.14
N ASN A 130 5.21 4.22 26.47
CA ASN A 130 6.34 4.81 27.18
C ASN A 130 7.47 3.81 27.46
N ASP A 131 7.32 2.56 27.04
CA ASP A 131 8.38 1.57 27.18
C ASP A 131 9.55 1.96 26.27
N PRO A 132 10.76 2.22 26.81
CA PRO A 132 11.92 2.63 26.00
C PRO A 132 12.40 1.54 25.03
N SER A 133 11.91 0.30 25.16
CA SER A 133 12.18 -0.78 24.22
C SER A 133 11.32 -0.73 22.96
N ASN A 134 10.19 0.00 22.98
CA ASN A 134 9.33 0.21 21.83
C ASN A 134 9.88 1.36 20.97
N LEU A 135 10.43 1.01 19.81
CA LEU A 135 10.86 2.02 18.82
C LEU A 135 9.65 2.54 18.05
N VAL A 136 9.59 3.87 17.87
CA VAL A 136 8.64 4.56 16.98
C VAL A 136 7.19 4.06 17.17
N PRO A 137 6.59 4.29 18.35
CA PRO A 137 5.27 3.77 18.70
C PRO A 137 4.14 4.26 17.77
N ASN A 138 4.36 5.39 17.08
CA ASN A 138 3.39 5.99 16.15
C ASN A 138 3.66 5.67 14.67
N LEU A 139 4.48 4.65 14.38
CA LEU A 139 4.86 4.33 13.00
C LEU A 139 3.66 3.77 12.21
N LYS A 140 3.20 4.55 11.24
CA LYS A 140 2.12 4.20 10.30
C LYS A 140 2.62 3.64 8.99
N LYS A 141 3.83 4.03 8.57
CA LYS A 141 4.40 3.65 7.29
C LYS A 141 5.86 3.30 7.42
N ILE A 142 6.23 2.14 6.89
CA ILE A 142 7.64 1.76 6.72
C ILE A 142 7.92 1.50 5.24
N THR A 143 9.00 2.07 4.73
CA THR A 143 9.50 1.82 3.38
C THR A 143 10.88 1.21 3.47
N VAL A 144 11.04 0.02 2.89
CA VAL A 144 12.31 -0.69 2.81
C VAL A 144 12.73 -0.72 1.35
N HIS A 145 13.92 -0.22 1.06
CA HIS A 145 14.49 -0.24 -0.29
C HIS A 145 15.52 -1.35 -0.39
N GLN A 146 15.38 -2.24 -1.38
CA GLN A 146 16.45 -3.15 -1.77
C GLN A 146 17.51 -2.36 -2.53
N VAL A 147 18.76 -2.52 -2.11
CA VAL A 147 19.91 -1.96 -2.80
C VAL A 147 20.41 -3.01 -3.78
N ALA A 148 20.62 -2.64 -5.04
CA ALA A 148 21.33 -3.51 -5.99
C ALA A 148 22.83 -3.36 -5.72
N GLU A 149 23.43 -4.31 -4.98
CA GLU A 149 24.87 -4.26 -4.74
C GLU A 149 25.64 -4.67 -6.00
N ARG A 150 26.72 -3.93 -6.32
CA ARG A 150 27.71 -4.37 -7.30
C ARG A 150 28.58 -5.46 -6.67
N GLY A 151 28.11 -6.71 -6.65
CA GLY A 151 29.01 -7.86 -6.44
C GLY A 151 28.57 -8.94 -5.44
N GLY A 152 27.44 -8.84 -4.77
CA GLY A 152 26.95 -9.90 -3.89
C GLY A 152 25.54 -9.59 -3.43
N GLY A 153 24.58 -10.44 -3.78
CA GLY A 153 23.16 -10.17 -3.58
C GLY A 153 22.83 -9.89 -2.12
N PHE A 154 22.22 -8.74 -1.84
CA PHE A 154 21.46 -8.59 -0.61
C PHE A 154 20.36 -9.65 -0.60
N GLY A 155 20.29 -10.39 0.52
CA GLY A 155 19.25 -11.39 0.72
C GLY A 155 17.85 -10.79 0.65
N PRO A 156 16.83 -11.63 0.37
CA PRO A 156 15.44 -11.22 0.42
C PRO A 156 15.08 -10.64 1.80
N VAL A 157 14.02 -9.82 1.86
CA VAL A 157 13.44 -9.46 3.17
C VAL A 157 13.04 -10.75 3.88
N ASP A 158 13.41 -10.85 5.16
CA ASP A 158 12.95 -11.93 6.02
C ASP A 158 11.45 -11.78 6.27
N ALA A 159 10.66 -12.63 5.62
CA ALA A 159 9.21 -12.65 5.73
C ALA A 159 8.74 -12.83 7.18
N VAL A 160 9.48 -13.61 7.97
CA VAL A 160 9.14 -13.90 9.37
C VAL A 160 9.30 -12.64 10.21
N ALA A 161 10.44 -11.99 10.09
CA ALA A 161 10.70 -10.74 10.78
C ALA A 161 9.68 -9.65 10.38
N LEU A 162 9.33 -9.56 9.09
CA LEU A 162 8.33 -8.60 8.62
C LEU A 162 6.94 -8.89 9.20
N ALA A 163 6.53 -10.15 9.21
CA ALA A 163 5.24 -10.58 9.77
C ALA A 163 5.15 -10.28 11.26
N GLU A 164 6.20 -10.53 12.03
CA GLU A 164 6.24 -10.18 13.46
C GLU A 164 6.06 -8.66 13.69
N VAL A 165 6.71 -7.82 12.87
CA VAL A 165 6.56 -6.36 12.96
C VAL A 165 5.12 -5.96 12.69
N VAL A 166 4.53 -6.49 11.62
CA VAL A 166 3.15 -6.18 11.22
C VAL A 166 2.15 -6.67 12.26
N VAL A 167 2.25 -7.93 12.69
CA VAL A 167 1.35 -8.54 13.69
C VAL A 167 1.41 -7.79 15.02
N SER A 168 2.62 -7.52 15.55
CA SER A 168 2.77 -6.81 16.81
C SER A 168 2.18 -5.39 16.78
N ARG A 169 2.18 -4.74 15.62
CA ARG A 169 1.60 -3.40 15.40
C ARG A 169 0.13 -3.39 14.99
N THR A 170 -0.47 -4.56 14.79
CA THR A 170 -1.88 -4.69 14.39
C THR A 170 -2.71 -5.32 15.51
N GLU A 171 -2.32 -6.49 16.02
CA GLU A 171 -3.10 -7.21 17.04
C GLU A 171 -3.14 -6.47 18.39
N GLN A 172 -2.06 -5.78 18.76
CA GLN A 172 -2.05 -5.00 20.02
C GLN A 172 -3.02 -3.82 19.98
N VAL A 173 -3.40 -3.36 18.78
CA VAL A 173 -4.33 -2.25 18.54
C VAL A 173 -5.79 -2.73 18.58
N TYR A 174 -6.07 -3.94 18.06
CA TYR A 174 -7.42 -4.46 17.87
C TYR A 174 -7.85 -5.58 18.84
N GLY A 175 -7.05 -5.86 19.87
CA GLY A 175 -7.41 -6.86 20.88
C GLY A 175 -8.77 -6.57 21.54
N PRO A 176 -9.61 -7.59 21.78
CA PRO A 176 -11.02 -7.45 22.18
C PRO A 176 -11.26 -6.74 23.52
N GLU A 177 -10.20 -6.49 24.30
CA GLU A 177 -10.31 -5.90 25.63
C GLU A 177 -9.93 -4.40 25.72
N LYS A 178 -9.64 -3.70 24.63
CA LYS A 178 -8.96 -2.38 24.72
C LYS A 178 -9.73 -1.21 24.11
N GLY A 179 -10.40 -0.46 24.97
CA GLY A 179 -10.99 0.86 24.67
C GLY A 179 -9.99 2.01 24.51
N GLN A 180 -8.71 1.76 24.22
CA GLN A 180 -7.72 2.77 23.83
C GLN A 180 -6.44 2.06 23.38
N SER A 181 -6.21 1.96 22.06
CA SER A 181 -4.88 1.64 21.57
C SER A 181 -3.96 2.84 21.82
N PHE A 182 -2.83 2.59 22.47
CA PHE A 182 -1.78 3.61 22.66
C PHE A 182 -0.85 3.74 21.45
N PHE A 183 -0.95 2.83 20.48
CA PHE A 183 -0.11 2.81 19.28
C PHE A 183 -0.94 3.11 18.05
N GLU A 184 -0.33 3.85 17.12
CA GLU A 184 -0.87 3.95 15.76
C GLU A 184 -0.54 2.64 15.03
N PRO A 185 -1.53 2.00 14.38
CA PRO A 185 -1.29 0.77 13.62
C PRO A 185 -0.46 1.05 12.36
N LEU A 186 0.30 0.04 11.94
CA LEU A 186 1.12 0.11 10.74
C LEU A 186 0.26 0.00 9.47
N THR A 187 -0.16 1.13 8.91
CA THR A 187 -1.06 1.16 7.75
C THR A 187 -0.42 0.75 6.40
N GLU A 188 0.88 0.96 6.22
CA GLU A 188 1.55 0.69 4.93
C GLU A 188 2.98 0.17 5.16
N VAL A 189 3.32 -0.93 4.47
CA VAL A 189 4.70 -1.38 4.28
C VAL A 189 5.01 -1.30 2.80
N ASP A 190 5.99 -0.50 2.42
CA ASP A 190 6.52 -0.44 1.08
C ASP A 190 7.80 -1.24 0.96
N LEU A 191 7.87 -2.08 -0.05
CA LEU A 191 9.06 -2.82 -0.43
C LEU A 191 9.44 -2.40 -1.85
N ILE A 192 10.54 -1.66 -1.96
CA ILE A 192 11.01 -1.12 -3.23
C ILE A 192 12.14 -2.00 -3.77
N ASN A 193 12.02 -2.39 -5.04
CA ASN A 193 12.93 -3.28 -5.77
C ASN A 193 13.06 -4.71 -5.21
N TYR A 194 12.09 -5.20 -4.44
CA TYR A 194 12.08 -6.57 -3.92
C TYR A 194 11.38 -7.56 -4.86
N ASP A 195 11.90 -8.79 -4.94
CA ASP A 195 11.18 -9.93 -5.52
C ASP A 195 10.17 -10.45 -4.49
N VAL A 196 8.88 -10.35 -4.84
CA VAL A 196 7.80 -10.54 -3.88
C VAL A 196 7.13 -11.89 -3.99
N ARG A 197 7.36 -12.65 -5.07
CA ARG A 197 6.76 -13.98 -5.22
C ARG A 197 7.14 -14.89 -4.04
N ASN A 198 8.45 -14.96 -3.77
CA ASN A 198 8.96 -15.72 -2.63
C ASN A 198 8.52 -15.15 -1.28
N LEU A 199 8.45 -13.82 -1.18
CA LEU A 199 8.07 -13.15 0.05
C LEU A 199 6.60 -13.39 0.41
N GLU A 200 5.69 -13.39 -0.56
CA GLU A 200 4.26 -13.62 -0.33
C GLU A 200 3.99 -15.05 0.15
N ILE A 201 4.63 -16.05 -0.46
CA ILE A 201 4.48 -17.45 -0.04
C ILE A 201 4.94 -17.62 1.42
N GLN A 202 6.14 -17.10 1.74
CA GLN A 202 6.69 -17.16 3.09
C GLN A 202 5.84 -16.34 4.08
N TRP A 203 5.29 -15.21 3.64
CA TRP A 203 4.39 -14.37 4.42
C TRP A 203 3.12 -15.13 4.81
N LYS A 204 2.43 -15.76 3.84
CA LYS A 204 1.20 -16.53 4.08
C LYS A 204 1.47 -17.65 5.09
N GLN A 205 2.55 -18.41 4.89
CA GLN A 205 2.97 -19.46 5.83
C GLN A 205 3.23 -18.90 7.24
N THR A 206 3.94 -17.77 7.33
CA THR A 206 4.28 -17.17 8.62
C THR A 206 3.03 -16.69 9.36
N ILE A 207 2.13 -15.95 8.69
CA ILE A 207 0.90 -15.45 9.30
C ILE A 207 0.03 -16.60 9.80
N SER A 208 -0.09 -17.68 9.03
CA SER A 208 -0.83 -18.87 9.47
C SER A 208 -0.19 -19.55 10.69
N ASN A 209 1.15 -19.61 10.74
CA ASN A 209 1.87 -20.14 11.90
C ASN A 209 1.69 -19.26 13.15
N LEU A 210 1.75 -17.93 12.99
CA LEU A 210 1.55 -16.97 14.08
C LEU A 210 0.12 -16.99 14.63
N ALA A 211 -0.87 -17.23 13.76
CA ALA A 211 -2.27 -17.39 14.16
C ALA A 211 -2.55 -18.70 14.91
N GLY A 212 -1.56 -19.58 15.08
CA GLY A 212 -1.74 -20.89 15.72
C GLY A 212 -2.51 -21.91 14.87
N ASN A 213 -2.78 -21.60 13.60
CA ASN A 213 -3.54 -22.46 12.67
C ASN A 213 -2.64 -23.51 12.00
N SER A 214 -1.78 -24.17 12.78
CA SER A 214 -0.75 -25.10 12.29
C SER A 214 -1.32 -26.33 11.57
N GLU A 215 -2.60 -26.68 11.78
CA GLU A 215 -3.17 -27.93 11.28
C GLU A 215 -3.69 -27.86 9.83
N ILE A 216 -3.86 -26.67 9.23
CA ILE A 216 -4.56 -26.53 7.94
C ILE A 216 -3.63 -26.56 6.71
N LEU A 217 -2.31 -26.38 6.86
CA LEU A 217 -1.41 -26.15 5.70
C LEU A 217 -0.51 -27.33 5.28
N ASN A 218 -0.50 -28.44 6.03
CA ASN A 218 0.43 -29.54 5.74
C ASN A 218 -0.04 -30.49 4.62
N GLU A 219 -1.28 -30.40 4.13
CA GLU A 219 -1.79 -31.33 3.11
C GLU A 219 -1.62 -30.87 1.66
N GLY A 220 -1.09 -29.66 1.40
CA GLY A 220 -0.98 -29.12 0.02
C GLY A 220 0.43 -28.76 -0.47
N ALA A 221 1.44 -28.74 0.40
CA ALA A 221 2.77 -28.22 0.06
C ALA A 221 3.76 -29.27 -0.50
N THR A 222 3.34 -30.53 -0.63
CA THR A 222 4.18 -31.59 -1.20
C THR A 222 4.08 -31.60 -2.73
N ALA A 223 4.95 -30.80 -3.36
CA ALA A 223 5.51 -31.06 -4.68
C ALA A 223 4.54 -31.22 -5.88
N SER A 224 3.56 -30.33 -6.03
CA SER A 224 2.96 -30.04 -7.36
C SER A 224 3.68 -28.86 -8.04
N SER A 225 5.01 -28.89 -8.06
CA SER A 225 5.88 -27.82 -8.60
C SER A 225 5.92 -27.72 -10.13
N ASN A 226 5.00 -28.39 -10.84
CA ASN A 226 5.04 -28.45 -12.32
C ASN A 226 3.83 -27.76 -12.99
N VAL A 227 2.85 -27.31 -12.20
CA VAL A 227 1.74 -26.46 -12.67
C VAL A 227 1.72 -25.17 -11.85
N GLU A 228 2.91 -24.68 -11.47
CA GLU A 228 3.06 -23.40 -10.78
C GLU A 228 2.74 -22.24 -11.75
N ASP A 229 1.57 -21.64 -11.54
CA ASP A 229 1.25 -20.23 -11.74
C ASP A 229 1.63 -19.57 -13.07
N GLY A 230 1.22 -20.17 -14.19
CA GLY A 230 1.17 -19.47 -15.47
C GLY A 230 0.37 -18.15 -15.43
N LEU A 231 -0.53 -17.98 -14.45
CA LEU A 231 -1.31 -16.76 -14.31
C LEU A 231 -0.47 -15.53 -13.98
N ASP A 232 0.56 -15.60 -13.12
CA ASP A 232 1.34 -14.39 -12.77
C ASP A 232 2.12 -13.85 -13.97
N ASP A 233 2.68 -14.72 -14.81
CA ASP A 233 3.35 -14.31 -16.05
C ASP A 233 2.37 -13.69 -17.05
N ILE A 234 1.18 -14.29 -17.20
CA ILE A 234 0.10 -13.73 -18.02
C ILE A 234 -0.33 -12.36 -17.47
N VAL A 235 -0.55 -12.25 -16.16
CA VAL A 235 -1.00 -11.02 -15.51
C VAL A 235 0.05 -9.92 -15.57
N THR A 236 1.33 -10.27 -15.44
CA THR A 236 2.44 -9.32 -15.64
C THR A 236 2.41 -8.76 -17.06
N LYS A 237 2.15 -9.61 -18.07
CA LYS A 237 1.99 -9.19 -19.45
C LYS A 237 0.75 -8.30 -19.65
N MET A 238 -0.39 -8.66 -19.03
CA MET A 238 -1.61 -7.85 -19.06
C MET A 238 -1.39 -6.47 -18.44
N GLU A 239 -0.74 -6.41 -17.28
CA GLU A 239 -0.39 -5.16 -16.60
C GLU A 239 0.42 -4.26 -17.55
N ASP A 240 1.43 -4.81 -18.22
CA ASP A 240 2.27 -4.07 -19.16
C ASP A 240 1.47 -3.51 -20.34
N VAL A 241 0.62 -4.33 -20.94
CA VAL A 241 -0.22 -3.96 -22.09
C VAL A 241 -1.23 -2.87 -21.70
N LEU A 242 -1.98 -3.09 -20.61
CA LEU A 242 -2.99 -2.15 -20.13
C LEU A 242 -2.37 -0.82 -19.66
N ALA A 243 -1.26 -0.89 -18.92
CA ALA A 243 -0.62 0.30 -18.36
C ALA A 243 0.14 1.12 -19.40
N LYS A 244 0.83 0.49 -20.36
CA LYS A 244 1.68 1.21 -21.33
C LYS A 244 1.01 1.50 -22.66
N ARG A 245 0.14 0.61 -23.14
CA ARG A 245 -0.37 0.70 -24.52
C ARG A 245 -1.76 1.28 -24.61
N PHE A 246 -2.60 1.03 -23.61
CA PHE A 246 -3.95 1.62 -23.56
C PHE A 246 -3.99 2.97 -22.83
N THR A 247 -3.00 3.28 -21.99
CA THR A 247 -2.96 4.57 -21.30
C THR A 247 -2.21 5.59 -22.15
N PRO A 248 -2.85 6.68 -22.61
CA PRO A 248 -2.18 7.72 -23.36
C PRO A 248 -1.05 8.33 -22.52
N TYR A 249 0.16 8.33 -23.07
CA TYR A 249 1.28 9.02 -22.45
C TYR A 249 0.99 10.53 -22.47
N PRO A 250 1.07 11.23 -21.32
CA PRO A 250 0.71 12.65 -21.22
C PRO A 250 1.59 13.60 -22.06
N PHE A 251 2.66 13.08 -22.68
CA PHE A 251 3.63 13.86 -23.46
C PHE A 251 3.68 13.48 -24.95
N VAL A 252 2.70 12.70 -25.44
CA VAL A 252 2.68 12.30 -26.86
C VAL A 252 2.22 13.47 -27.70
N THR A 253 3.05 13.91 -28.65
CA THR A 253 2.69 14.95 -29.62
C THR A 253 1.58 14.45 -30.55
N HIS A 254 0.78 15.38 -31.09
CA HIS A 254 -0.29 15.04 -32.03
C HIS A 254 0.19 14.17 -33.20
N GLU A 255 1.41 14.42 -33.71
CA GLU A 255 2.00 13.62 -34.79
C GLU A 255 2.25 12.16 -34.41
N ILE A 256 2.74 11.89 -33.19
CA ILE A 256 2.95 10.52 -32.71
C ILE A 256 1.60 9.83 -32.55
N HIS A 257 0.59 10.56 -32.06
CA HIS A 257 -0.77 10.04 -31.94
C HIS A 257 -1.32 9.62 -33.31
N THR A 258 -1.22 10.46 -34.34
CA THR A 258 -1.66 10.11 -35.70
C THR A 258 -0.93 8.88 -36.25
N ARG A 259 0.38 8.74 -35.99
CA ARG A 259 1.14 7.56 -36.42
C ARG A 259 0.66 6.28 -35.74
N LEU A 260 0.42 6.32 -34.43
CA LEU A 260 -0.09 5.15 -33.69
C LEU A 260 -1.48 4.74 -34.17
N PHE A 261 -2.34 5.68 -34.56
CA PHE A 261 -3.68 5.40 -35.10
C PHE A 261 -3.66 4.78 -36.49
N ALA A 262 -2.57 4.96 -37.24
CA ALA A 262 -2.36 4.32 -38.54
C ALA A 262 -1.62 2.98 -38.41
N ASP A 263 -1.14 2.62 -37.22
CA ASP A 263 -0.35 1.41 -37.01
C ASP A 263 -1.25 0.17 -36.84
N THR A 264 -1.51 -0.50 -37.97
CA THR A 264 -2.31 -1.72 -37.99
C THR A 264 -1.70 -2.87 -37.18
N ASN A 265 -0.37 -2.91 -37.03
CA ASN A 265 0.29 -3.95 -36.24
C ASN A 265 -0.02 -3.75 -34.76
N LEU A 266 0.02 -2.50 -34.29
CA LEU A 266 -0.38 -2.16 -32.92
C LEU A 266 -1.84 -2.59 -32.65
N HIS A 267 -2.77 -2.33 -33.59
CA HIS A 267 -4.17 -2.74 -33.43
C HIS A 267 -4.30 -4.27 -33.30
N CYS A 268 -3.63 -5.03 -34.15
CA CYS A 268 -3.63 -6.49 -34.10
C CYS A 268 -3.04 -7.02 -32.78
N GLU A 269 -1.95 -6.43 -32.31
CA GLU A 269 -1.35 -6.80 -31.02
C GLU A 269 -2.31 -6.53 -29.87
N LEU A 270 -2.96 -5.36 -29.82
CA LEU A 270 -3.94 -5.05 -28.78
C LEU A 270 -5.17 -5.97 -28.82
N ASP A 271 -5.68 -6.30 -30.02
CA ASP A 271 -6.77 -7.26 -30.18
C ASP A 271 -6.38 -8.64 -29.65
N GLN A 272 -5.18 -9.10 -30.00
CA GLN A 272 -4.67 -10.40 -29.55
C GLN A 272 -4.59 -10.47 -28.02
N GLU A 273 -4.03 -9.46 -27.36
CA GLU A 273 -3.93 -9.45 -25.90
C GLU A 273 -5.31 -9.39 -25.23
N MET A 274 -6.25 -8.62 -25.79
CA MET A 274 -7.63 -8.58 -25.29
C MET A 274 -8.34 -9.93 -25.45
N ARG A 275 -8.14 -10.64 -26.56
CA ARG A 275 -8.66 -12.00 -26.73
C ARG A 275 -8.02 -12.98 -25.74
N THR A 276 -6.72 -12.84 -25.48
CA THR A 276 -6.04 -13.64 -24.45
C THR A 276 -6.68 -13.43 -23.08
N MET A 277 -6.98 -12.19 -22.70
CA MET A 277 -7.72 -11.90 -21.47
C MET A 277 -9.13 -12.51 -21.50
N GLU A 278 -9.90 -12.32 -22.57
CA GLU A 278 -11.28 -12.82 -22.68
C GLU A 278 -11.39 -14.34 -22.58
N ASN A 279 -10.39 -15.04 -23.11
CA ASN A 279 -10.33 -16.50 -23.12
C ASN A 279 -9.79 -17.11 -21.81
N LEU A 280 -9.35 -16.30 -20.84
CA LEU A 280 -9.02 -16.85 -19.53
C LEU A 280 -10.28 -17.37 -18.84
N ASP A 281 -10.20 -18.62 -18.42
CA ASP A 281 -11.10 -19.23 -17.47
C ASP A 281 -10.49 -19.09 -16.06
N LEU A 282 -11.06 -18.19 -15.25
CA LEU A 282 -10.53 -17.92 -13.91
C LEU A 282 -10.82 -19.04 -12.91
N ASP A 283 -11.74 -19.96 -13.21
CA ASP A 283 -12.01 -21.11 -12.35
C ASP A 283 -10.91 -22.17 -12.40
N GLU A 284 -10.07 -22.16 -13.44
CA GLU A 284 -8.92 -23.07 -13.57
C GLU A 284 -7.72 -22.65 -12.69
N TYR A 285 -7.75 -21.46 -12.09
CA TYR A 285 -6.64 -20.91 -11.33
C TYR A 285 -6.94 -20.85 -9.82
N GLN A 286 -5.93 -21.19 -9.02
CA GLN A 286 -6.06 -21.23 -7.56
C GLN A 286 -5.95 -19.85 -6.89
N ASP A 287 -5.15 -18.94 -7.44
CA ASP A 287 -4.92 -17.59 -6.90
C ASP A 287 -5.36 -16.52 -7.90
N VAL A 288 -6.66 -16.29 -8.02
CA VAL A 288 -7.20 -15.23 -8.89
C VAL A 288 -6.98 -13.83 -8.26
N ALA A 289 -6.72 -13.77 -6.96
CA ALA A 289 -6.45 -12.52 -6.27
C ALA A 289 -5.23 -11.77 -6.82
N ILE A 290 -4.29 -12.45 -7.50
CA ILE A 290 -3.16 -11.83 -8.21
C ILE A 290 -3.61 -10.73 -9.18
N LEU A 291 -4.77 -10.88 -9.84
CA LEU A 291 -5.36 -9.86 -10.71
C LEU A 291 -5.64 -8.57 -9.92
N GLY A 292 -6.22 -8.71 -8.72
CA GLY A 292 -6.47 -7.61 -7.80
C GLY A 292 -5.18 -6.99 -7.28
N ARG A 293 -4.21 -7.81 -6.87
CA ARG A 293 -2.90 -7.35 -6.35
C ARG A 293 -2.15 -6.54 -7.41
N ARG A 294 -2.22 -6.93 -8.69
CA ARG A 294 -1.60 -6.23 -9.84
C ARG A 294 -2.46 -5.09 -10.41
N SER A 295 -3.56 -4.73 -9.75
CA SER A 295 -4.46 -3.65 -10.17
C SER A 295 -5.08 -3.85 -11.57
N ILE A 296 -5.19 -5.08 -12.07
CA ILE A 296 -5.80 -5.35 -13.39
C ILE A 296 -7.24 -4.84 -13.49
N PRO A 297 -8.13 -5.03 -12.48
CA PRO A 297 -9.48 -4.47 -12.50
C PRO A 297 -9.50 -2.94 -12.65
N HIS A 298 -8.60 -2.26 -11.94
CA HIS A 298 -8.48 -0.80 -12.03
C HIS A 298 -8.04 -0.37 -13.43
N LEU A 299 -7.07 -1.08 -14.02
CA LEU A 299 -6.60 -0.81 -15.38
C LEU A 299 -7.71 -1.05 -16.42
N LEU A 300 -8.44 -2.17 -16.33
CA LEU A 300 -9.59 -2.45 -17.21
C LEU A 300 -10.70 -1.40 -17.06
N CYS A 301 -11.02 -1.01 -15.83
CA CYS A 301 -11.97 0.05 -15.54
C CYS A 301 -11.53 1.36 -16.21
N ARG A 302 -10.26 1.74 -16.04
CA ARG A 302 -9.67 2.93 -16.66
C ARG A 302 -9.78 2.88 -18.18
N VAL A 303 -9.42 1.74 -18.80
CA VAL A 303 -9.56 1.55 -20.25
C VAL A 303 -11.01 1.75 -20.68
N SER A 304 -11.98 1.16 -19.97
CA SER A 304 -13.40 1.29 -20.30
C SER A 304 -13.93 2.73 -20.24
N GLN A 305 -13.31 3.58 -19.42
CA GLN A 305 -13.69 4.98 -19.20
C GLN A 305 -12.93 5.97 -20.09
N LEU A 306 -11.99 5.53 -20.94
CA LEU A 306 -11.25 6.45 -21.80
C LEU A 306 -12.18 7.19 -22.79
N PRO A 307 -11.92 8.47 -23.08
CA PRO A 307 -12.71 9.22 -24.06
C PRO A 307 -12.68 8.55 -25.44
N PRO A 308 -13.74 8.72 -26.26
CA PRO A 308 -13.72 8.28 -27.65
C PRO A 308 -12.49 8.80 -28.40
N ASN A 309 -11.97 8.02 -29.34
CA ASN A 309 -10.77 8.34 -30.14
C ASN A 309 -9.46 8.46 -29.34
N THR A 310 -9.41 7.93 -28.11
CA THR A 310 -8.16 7.85 -27.33
C THR A 310 -7.37 6.58 -27.61
N ILE A 311 -8.06 5.47 -27.86
CA ILE A 311 -7.45 4.17 -28.13
C ILE A 311 -7.46 3.92 -29.64
N PRO A 312 -6.29 3.68 -30.27
CA PRO A 312 -6.20 3.31 -31.69
C PRO A 312 -7.08 2.08 -32.02
N GLY A 313 -7.98 2.22 -33.00
CA GLY A 313 -8.83 1.12 -33.51
C GLY A 313 -10.02 0.72 -32.63
N ASP A 314 -10.33 1.45 -31.56
CA ASP A 314 -11.44 1.13 -30.65
C ASP A 314 -12.83 1.22 -31.30
N ASP A 315 -12.99 2.04 -32.33
CA ASP A 315 -14.22 2.13 -33.13
C ASP A 315 -14.55 0.83 -33.88
N VAL A 316 -13.54 0.01 -34.18
CA VAL A 316 -13.68 -1.28 -34.87
C VAL A 316 -13.57 -2.46 -33.90
N LEU A 317 -12.63 -2.39 -32.96
CA LEU A 317 -12.27 -3.51 -32.07
C LEU A 317 -12.95 -3.45 -30.70
N GLU A 318 -13.69 -2.37 -30.42
CA GLU A 318 -14.51 -2.16 -29.23
C GLU A 318 -13.77 -2.37 -27.89
N PHE A 319 -12.49 -1.98 -27.82
CA PHE A 319 -11.64 -2.21 -26.65
C PHE A 319 -12.25 -1.73 -25.33
N ARG A 320 -12.89 -0.57 -25.31
CA ARG A 320 -13.57 -0.04 -24.11
C ARG A 320 -14.72 -0.92 -23.64
N SER A 321 -15.56 -1.34 -24.59
CA SER A 321 -16.72 -2.22 -24.33
C SER A 321 -16.25 -3.58 -23.83
N ARG A 322 -15.21 -4.14 -24.46
CA ARG A 322 -14.59 -5.41 -24.08
C ARG A 322 -13.95 -5.36 -22.70
N ALA A 323 -13.22 -4.28 -22.38
CA ALA A 323 -12.63 -4.08 -21.05
C ALA A 323 -13.71 -4.03 -19.95
N LYS A 324 -14.84 -3.37 -20.21
CA LYS A 324 -15.99 -3.37 -19.29
C LYS A 324 -16.58 -4.77 -19.10
N LYS A 325 -16.87 -5.48 -20.20
CA LYS A 325 -17.39 -6.86 -20.17
C LYS A 325 -16.46 -7.81 -19.42
N LEU A 326 -15.14 -7.68 -19.62
CA LEU A 326 -14.12 -8.43 -18.90
C LEU A 326 -14.16 -8.15 -17.39
N LEU A 327 -14.24 -6.88 -17.01
CA LEU A 327 -14.32 -6.48 -15.61
C LEU A 327 -15.56 -7.10 -14.93
N ASP A 328 -16.73 -7.03 -15.60
CA ASP A 328 -17.97 -7.61 -15.11
C ASP A 328 -17.87 -9.15 -15.01
N LYS A 329 -17.27 -9.81 -16.00
CA LYS A 329 -17.00 -11.26 -16.02
C LYS A 329 -16.12 -11.69 -14.84
N TRP A 330 -15.05 -10.95 -14.58
CA TRP A 330 -14.02 -11.36 -13.61
C TRP A 330 -14.33 -10.93 -12.17
N LYS A 331 -15.20 -9.94 -11.97
CA LYS A 331 -15.52 -9.37 -10.65
C LYS A 331 -15.85 -10.43 -9.59
N PRO A 332 -16.72 -11.44 -9.82
CA PRO A 332 -17.06 -12.42 -8.79
C PRO A 332 -15.86 -13.23 -8.30
N PHE A 333 -15.00 -13.68 -9.20
CA PHE A 333 -13.82 -14.49 -8.88
C PHE A 333 -12.78 -13.69 -8.09
N ILE A 334 -12.49 -12.48 -8.56
CA ILE A 334 -11.52 -11.59 -7.91
C ILE A 334 -12.00 -11.22 -6.51
N MET A 335 -13.29 -10.91 -6.34
CA MET A 335 -13.85 -10.58 -5.02
C MET A 335 -13.80 -11.77 -4.08
N ARG A 336 -14.24 -12.96 -4.52
CA ARG A 336 -14.17 -14.20 -3.73
C ARG A 336 -12.77 -14.42 -3.14
N ASP A 337 -11.73 -14.32 -3.96
CA ASP A 337 -10.37 -14.62 -3.54
C ASP A 337 -9.75 -13.48 -2.72
N ILE A 338 -9.99 -12.21 -3.07
CA ILE A 338 -9.56 -11.06 -2.25
C ILE A 338 -10.20 -11.10 -0.86
N LEU A 339 -11.46 -11.53 -0.77
CA LEU A 339 -12.18 -11.69 0.48
C LEU A 339 -11.66 -12.87 1.28
N ARG A 340 -11.39 -14.00 0.65
CA ARG A 340 -10.72 -15.13 1.30
C ARG A 340 -9.37 -14.73 1.90
N ASP A 341 -8.55 -13.99 1.14
CA ASP A 341 -7.29 -13.42 1.63
C ASP A 341 -7.53 -12.41 2.77
N SER A 342 -8.67 -11.71 2.77
CA SER A 342 -9.02 -10.71 3.80
C SER A 342 -9.32 -11.32 5.15
N LEU A 343 -9.92 -12.50 5.14
CA LEU A 343 -10.22 -13.24 6.34
C LEU A 343 -8.94 -13.84 6.95
N ALA A 344 -7.94 -14.13 6.11
CA ALA A 344 -6.65 -14.66 6.54
C ALA A 344 -5.69 -13.57 7.06
N SER A 345 -5.78 -12.33 6.57
CA SER A 345 -4.88 -11.25 6.98
C SER A 345 -5.55 -9.87 6.90
N PRO A 346 -5.32 -9.00 7.90
CA PRO A 346 -5.75 -7.61 7.83
C PRO A 346 -4.93 -6.78 6.82
N TYR A 347 -4.05 -7.40 6.03
CA TYR A 347 -3.26 -6.71 5.01
C TYR A 347 -3.50 -7.27 3.60
N ILE A 348 -3.33 -6.41 2.60
CA ILE A 348 -3.39 -6.73 1.17
C ILE A 348 -2.06 -6.41 0.52
N TRP A 349 -1.55 -7.37 -0.23
CA TRP A 349 -0.46 -7.13 -1.17
C TRP A 349 -0.95 -6.34 -2.40
N ARG A 350 -0.24 -5.27 -2.75
CA ARG A 350 -0.38 -4.58 -4.03
C ARG A 350 0.96 -4.55 -4.74
N TYR A 351 0.96 -5.04 -5.96
CA TYR A 351 2.12 -5.09 -6.83
C TYR A 351 2.12 -3.89 -7.76
N GLY A 352 3.30 -3.31 -7.91
CA GLY A 352 3.62 -2.35 -8.94
C GLY A 352 5.04 -2.63 -9.41
N ARG A 353 5.35 -2.16 -10.63
CA ARG A 353 6.58 -2.50 -11.37
C ARG A 353 7.87 -2.64 -10.54
N ASN A 354 8.14 -1.69 -9.65
CA ASN A 354 9.33 -1.67 -8.78
C ASN A 354 8.98 -1.47 -7.30
N ARG A 355 7.70 -1.54 -6.95
CA ARG A 355 7.21 -1.25 -5.61
C ARG A 355 6.08 -2.20 -5.30
N THR A 356 6.31 -3.00 -4.27
CA THR A 356 5.28 -3.78 -3.63
C THR A 356 4.83 -3.04 -2.38
N ARG A 357 3.54 -3.12 -2.09
CA ARG A 357 2.95 -2.56 -0.89
C ARG A 357 2.17 -3.62 -0.16
N LEU A 358 2.33 -3.67 1.15
CA LEU A 358 1.43 -4.37 2.03
C LEU A 358 0.59 -3.29 2.72
N LEU A 359 -0.68 -3.20 2.37
CA LEU A 359 -1.60 -2.19 2.87
C LEU A 359 -2.47 -2.81 3.94
N CYS A 360 -2.51 -2.20 5.12
CA CYS A 360 -3.48 -2.57 6.13
C CYS A 360 -4.87 -2.25 5.58
N ARG A 361 -5.72 -3.25 5.51
CA ARG A 361 -7.16 -3.07 5.56
C ARG A 361 -7.44 -2.62 6.99
N HIS A 362 -7.28 -1.35 7.27
CA HIS A 362 -8.16 -0.81 8.30
C HIS A 362 -9.57 -1.19 7.87
N SER A 363 -10.32 -1.82 8.77
CA SER A 363 -11.77 -1.63 8.76
C SER A 363 -11.95 -0.15 8.51
N PHE A 364 -12.48 0.19 7.33
CA PHE A 364 -12.77 1.53 6.86
C PHE A 364 -12.67 2.53 7.98
N ASP A 365 -11.65 3.39 7.89
CA ASP A 365 -11.38 4.53 8.75
C ASP A 365 -12.59 4.76 9.66
N GLU A 366 -12.55 4.43 10.95
CA GLU A 366 -13.75 4.58 11.80
C GLU A 366 -14.24 6.05 11.84
N SER A 367 -13.48 6.97 11.23
CA SER A 367 -13.85 8.35 10.95
C SER A 367 -14.48 8.60 9.56
N ALA A 368 -14.28 7.72 8.56
CA ALA A 368 -15.05 7.69 7.31
C ALA A 368 -16.14 6.62 7.42
N ASP A 369 -17.40 7.08 7.40
CA ASP A 369 -18.57 6.24 7.14
C ASP A 369 -19.09 5.38 8.30
N GLU A 370 -19.29 5.98 9.48
CA GLU A 370 -20.38 5.49 10.35
C GLU A 370 -21.73 5.74 9.64
N VAL A 371 -22.26 4.70 8.98
CA VAL A 371 -23.71 4.61 8.75
C VAL A 371 -24.36 4.58 10.12
N ASN A 372 -24.80 5.74 10.57
CA ASN A 372 -25.35 6.01 11.88
C ASN A 372 -26.76 5.40 12.01
N ASP A 373 -26.86 4.09 12.12
CA ASP A 373 -28.16 3.44 12.26
C ASP A 373 -28.13 2.30 13.28
N ARG A 374 -27.85 2.66 14.54
CA ARG A 374 -27.80 1.70 15.66
C ARG A 374 -29.14 1.03 15.99
N ASN A 375 -30.23 1.27 15.24
CA ASN A 375 -31.51 0.60 15.48
C ASN A 375 -32.38 0.57 14.21
N LEU A 376 -32.03 -0.27 13.23
CA LEU A 376 -32.99 -0.68 12.20
C LEU A 376 -34.16 -1.40 12.87
N LYS A 377 -35.25 -0.69 13.13
CA LYS A 377 -36.48 -1.30 13.64
C LYS A 377 -37.20 -1.95 12.47
N GLN A 378 -37.55 -3.23 12.62
CA GLN A 378 -38.40 -3.91 11.66
C GLN A 378 -39.68 -3.08 11.41
N CYS A 379 -40.01 -2.84 10.13
CA CYS A 379 -41.12 -1.99 9.68
C CYS A 379 -40.99 -0.48 9.96
N GLY A 380 -39.91 -0.02 10.62
CA GLY A 380 -39.56 1.38 10.77
C GLY A 380 -38.94 1.95 9.49
N THR A 381 -39.11 3.25 9.27
CA THR A 381 -38.32 3.97 8.26
C THR A 381 -37.05 4.46 8.95
N SER A 382 -35.91 4.05 8.43
CA SER A 382 -34.61 4.53 8.89
C SER A 382 -33.95 5.37 7.81
N ARG A 383 -33.11 6.30 8.26
CA ARG A 383 -32.34 7.18 7.39
C ARG A 383 -30.92 6.64 7.29
N ILE A 384 -30.56 6.16 6.12
CA ILE A 384 -29.20 5.75 5.79
C ILE A 384 -28.52 6.97 5.15
N SER A 385 -27.30 7.27 5.58
CA SER A 385 -26.48 8.34 5.00
C SER A 385 -25.03 7.90 4.87
N TRP A 386 -24.35 8.37 3.83
CA TRP A 386 -22.93 8.13 3.55
C TRP A 386 -22.25 9.43 3.09
N GLU A 387 -20.93 9.43 2.98
CA GLU A 387 -20.20 10.59 2.44
C GLU A 387 -20.36 10.76 0.92
N ASN A 388 -20.21 11.99 0.45
CA ASN A 388 -20.31 12.29 -0.97
C ASN A 388 -19.06 11.83 -1.73
N THR A 389 -19.12 10.66 -2.35
CA THR A 389 -18.08 10.17 -3.28
C THR A 389 -18.53 10.24 -4.75
N CYS A 390 -17.97 9.42 -5.65
CA CYS A 390 -18.36 9.40 -7.06
C CYS A 390 -19.56 8.47 -7.28
N GLY A 391 -20.79 9.02 -7.29
CA GLY A 391 -21.99 8.26 -7.67
C GLY A 391 -21.96 7.74 -9.13
N PRO A 392 -22.88 6.86 -9.55
CA PRO A 392 -24.01 6.28 -8.78
C PRO A 392 -23.56 5.42 -7.58
N TYR A 393 -24.43 5.32 -6.57
CA TYR A 393 -24.25 4.47 -5.39
C TYR A 393 -25.18 3.27 -5.46
N ASN A 394 -24.65 2.06 -5.31
CA ASN A 394 -25.44 0.85 -5.10
C ASN A 394 -25.47 0.52 -3.61
N VAL A 395 -26.67 0.49 -3.01
CA VAL A 395 -26.86 0.21 -1.58
C VAL A 395 -27.63 -1.09 -1.43
N ILE A 396 -27.06 -2.03 -0.67
CA ILE A 396 -27.65 -3.34 -0.41
C ILE A 396 -27.62 -3.62 1.10
N ALA A 397 -28.55 -4.46 1.57
CA ALA A 397 -28.43 -5.07 2.88
C ALA A 397 -28.08 -6.56 2.72
N VAL A 398 -27.08 -7.00 3.47
CA VAL A 398 -26.56 -8.38 3.48
C VAL A 398 -26.72 -8.99 4.87
N SER A 399 -26.60 -10.31 4.98
CA SER A 399 -26.54 -10.98 6.28
C SER A 399 -25.26 -10.60 7.01
N SER A 400 -25.31 -10.20 8.28
CA SER A 400 -24.07 -9.94 9.04
C SER A 400 -23.28 -11.22 9.32
N ALA A 401 -23.92 -12.39 9.27
CA ALA A 401 -23.23 -13.68 9.35
C ALA A 401 -22.56 -14.06 8.02
N GLU A 402 -23.01 -13.47 6.91
CA GLU A 402 -22.49 -13.72 5.57
C GLU A 402 -22.48 -12.40 4.76
N PRO A 403 -21.61 -11.43 5.14
CA PRO A 403 -21.65 -10.08 4.58
C PRO A 403 -21.34 -10.04 3.07
N TYR A 404 -20.82 -11.15 2.54
CA TYR A 404 -20.45 -11.31 1.13
C TYR A 404 -21.34 -12.32 0.39
N GLY A 405 -22.43 -12.78 1.02
CA GLY A 405 -23.41 -13.65 0.40
C GLY A 405 -24.35 -12.89 -0.53
N GLU A 406 -25.37 -13.58 -1.02
CA GLU A 406 -26.45 -12.94 -1.77
C GLU A 406 -27.08 -11.82 -0.91
N PRO A 407 -27.32 -10.62 -1.49
CA PRO A 407 -27.96 -9.55 -0.77
C PRO A 407 -29.32 -10.02 -0.25
N LEU A 408 -29.58 -9.80 1.03
CA LEU A 408 -30.90 -10.03 1.62
C LEU A 408 -31.94 -9.19 0.87
N ILE A 409 -31.56 -7.95 0.52
CA ILE A 409 -32.39 -7.01 -0.22
C ILE A 409 -31.54 -5.90 -0.85
N GLY A 410 -31.85 -5.56 -2.11
CA GLY A 410 -31.35 -4.35 -2.75
C GLY A 410 -32.13 -3.12 -2.26
N ILE A 411 -31.45 -2.14 -1.68
CA ILE A 411 -32.08 -0.90 -1.19
C ILE A 411 -32.31 0.06 -2.36
N GLY A 412 -31.37 0.14 -3.29
CA GLY A 412 -31.52 0.87 -4.55
C GLY A 412 -30.21 1.39 -5.12
N GLU A 413 -30.31 1.98 -6.31
CA GLU A 413 -29.25 2.76 -6.95
C GLU A 413 -29.57 4.25 -6.83
N PHE A 414 -28.58 5.06 -6.42
CA PHE A 414 -28.76 6.48 -6.14
C PHE A 414 -27.77 7.34 -6.93
N ASP A 415 -28.29 8.21 -7.80
CA ASP A 415 -27.50 9.19 -8.54
C ASP A 415 -27.31 10.46 -7.71
N GLY A 416 -26.17 10.58 -7.03
CA GLY A 416 -25.75 11.81 -6.35
C GLY A 416 -26.47 12.15 -5.04
N SER A 417 -27.47 11.36 -4.60
CA SER A 417 -27.98 11.46 -3.24
C SER A 417 -27.07 10.69 -2.30
N THR A 418 -26.67 11.32 -1.19
CA THR A 418 -25.89 10.68 -0.11
C THR A 418 -26.75 10.21 1.04
N THR A 419 -28.07 10.27 0.90
CA THR A 419 -29.01 9.80 1.93
C THR A 419 -30.22 9.12 1.32
N VAL A 420 -30.74 8.08 1.98
CA VAL A 420 -32.00 7.42 1.62
C VAL A 420 -32.84 7.16 2.86
N GLN A 421 -34.15 7.34 2.72
CA GLN A 421 -35.14 6.87 3.70
C GLN A 421 -35.56 5.47 3.28
N TRP A 422 -35.16 4.47 4.05
CA TRP A 422 -35.44 3.08 3.76
C TRP A 422 -36.34 2.47 4.82
N LYS A 423 -37.44 1.86 4.38
CA LYS A 423 -38.29 1.06 5.27
C LYS A 423 -37.76 -0.36 5.29
N ALA A 424 -37.16 -0.77 6.41
CA ALA A 424 -36.51 -2.08 6.51
C ALA A 424 -37.51 -3.23 6.31
N ILE A 425 -37.33 -3.97 5.20
CA ILE A 425 -38.08 -5.20 4.87
C ILE A 425 -37.18 -6.42 5.13
N ILE A 426 -36.55 -6.46 6.29
CA ILE A 426 -35.73 -7.60 6.74
C ILE A 426 -36.58 -8.47 7.69
N PRO A 427 -36.54 -9.81 7.60
CA PRO A 427 -37.20 -10.69 8.55
C PRO A 427 -36.80 -10.40 10.01
N ALA A 428 -37.76 -10.57 10.93
CA ALA A 428 -37.50 -10.38 12.36
C ALA A 428 -36.35 -11.31 12.83
N GLY A 429 -35.40 -10.76 13.58
CA GLY A 429 -34.28 -11.52 14.14
C GLY A 429 -33.11 -11.75 13.19
N ALA A 430 -33.19 -11.34 11.93
CA ALA A 430 -32.02 -11.30 11.06
C ALA A 430 -31.14 -10.09 11.41
N ILE A 431 -29.84 -10.35 11.56
CA ILE A 431 -28.82 -9.31 11.73
C ILE A 431 -28.32 -8.99 10.32
N ALA A 432 -28.50 -7.74 9.89
CA ALA A 432 -28.12 -7.30 8.56
C ALA A 432 -27.10 -6.18 8.63
N GLN A 433 -26.17 -6.19 7.68
CA GLN A 433 -25.21 -5.13 7.46
C GLN A 433 -25.58 -4.39 6.18
N ILE A 434 -25.53 -3.06 6.19
CA ILE A 434 -25.71 -2.25 4.98
C ILE A 434 -24.35 -2.13 4.31
N SER A 435 -24.29 -2.51 3.04
CA SER A 435 -23.13 -2.28 2.17
C SER A 435 -23.48 -1.18 1.18
N PHE A 436 -22.57 -0.24 0.99
CA PHE A 436 -22.65 0.70 -0.12
C PHE A 436 -21.46 0.48 -1.05
N ALA A 437 -21.63 0.74 -2.34
CA ALA A 437 -20.53 0.78 -3.31
C ALA A 437 -20.74 1.97 -4.27
N ASP A 438 -19.70 2.77 -4.47
CA ASP A 438 -19.71 3.88 -5.43
C ASP A 438 -19.31 3.43 -6.85
N SER A 439 -19.34 4.35 -7.82
CA SER A 439 -18.98 4.06 -9.22
C SER A 439 -17.52 3.68 -9.43
N SER A 440 -16.66 4.03 -8.47
CA SER A 440 -15.25 3.63 -8.42
C SER A 440 -15.04 2.30 -7.70
N ASN A 441 -16.14 1.65 -7.29
CA ASN A 441 -16.16 0.39 -6.57
C ASN A 441 -15.47 0.50 -5.19
N ASN A 442 -15.40 1.71 -4.63
CA ASN A 442 -15.12 1.92 -3.22
C ASN A 442 -16.44 1.67 -2.49
N GLY A 443 -16.46 0.69 -1.60
CA GLY A 443 -17.64 0.43 -0.78
C GLY A 443 -17.30 0.49 0.68
N ALA A 444 -18.24 0.84 1.55
CA ALA A 444 -18.10 0.63 2.97
C ALA A 444 -19.37 0.02 3.58
N TRP A 445 -19.28 -0.29 4.87
CA TRP A 445 -20.21 -1.17 5.55
C TRP A 445 -20.66 -0.56 6.86
N SER A 446 -21.95 -0.68 7.19
CA SER A 446 -22.44 -0.33 8.52
C SER A 446 -21.83 -1.27 9.58
N ARG A 447 -21.71 -0.84 10.83
CA ARG A 447 -21.41 -1.78 11.93
C ARG A 447 -22.63 -2.67 12.20
N SER A 448 -22.39 -3.94 12.54
CA SER A 448 -23.41 -4.91 12.96
C SER A 448 -23.82 -4.72 14.42
#